data_AF-A0A1G7GME7-F1
#
_entry.id   AF-A0A1G7GME7-F1
#
_cell.length_a   1.000
_cell.length_b   1.000
_cell.length_c   1.000
_cell.angle_alpha   90.00
_cell.angle_beta   90.00
_cell.angle_gamma   90.00
#
_symmetry.space_group_name_H-M   'P 1'
#
loop_
_entity.id
_entity.type
_entity.pdbx_description
1 polymer ?
#
loop_
_entity_poly.entity_id
_entity_poly.type
_entity_poly.pdbx_seq_one_letter_code
_entity_poly.pdbx_strand_id
1 'polypeptide(L)'
;MSASTINNNKPKRKRWIIISIIILLFSIGYFGRYYFIAAYMTFIPVHLDKGDKLYAADDCISHDLDINIYKIIRPMTLAEIERLNIDSSKKSDLMKKFNPSAPLKIINTGDAIIIKRLLKYKTAYIGDYVKRMSIKGEPYFYAIKPVVQMIDKVINPDKIPNNYVITDSCYYIHTYNTTKAQTSIF
;
A
#
# COMPACT_ATOMS: atom_id res chain seq x y z
N MET A 1 15.86 -11.80 79.04
CA MET A 1 15.00 -12.04 77.86
C MET A 1 15.20 -10.87 76.91
N SER A 2 16.02 -11.02 75.87
CA SER A 2 16.27 -9.99 74.87
C SER A 2 15.41 -10.29 73.64
N ALA A 3 14.44 -9.42 73.36
CA ALA A 3 13.60 -9.51 72.18
C ALA A 3 14.38 -8.96 70.97
N SER A 4 14.60 -9.80 69.97
CA SER A 4 15.17 -9.43 68.67
C SER A 4 14.11 -8.73 67.82
N THR A 5 14.31 -7.45 67.53
CA THR A 5 13.49 -6.68 66.60
C THR A 5 13.88 -7.04 65.17
N ILE A 6 13.05 -7.88 64.52
CA ILE A 6 13.19 -8.21 63.10
C ILE A 6 12.82 -6.98 62.28
N ASN A 7 13.84 -6.31 61.74
CA ASN A 7 13.68 -5.10 60.94
C ASN A 7 13.20 -5.46 59.53
N ASN A 8 11.88 -5.47 59.32
CA ASN A 8 11.23 -5.73 58.03
C ASN A 8 11.34 -4.53 57.06
N ASN A 9 12.57 -4.13 56.74
CA ASN A 9 12.85 -3.04 55.80
C ASN A 9 12.90 -3.52 54.34
N LYS A 10 11.81 -4.07 53.80
CA LYS A 10 11.61 -4.17 52.34
C LYS A 10 10.13 -3.99 51.99
N PRO A 11 9.75 -2.84 51.39
CA PRO A 11 9.24 -2.91 50.02
C PRO A 11 9.55 -1.68 49.12
N LYS A 12 10.37 -0.71 49.54
CA LYS A 12 10.58 0.53 48.76
C LYS A 12 11.20 0.29 47.37
N ARG A 13 12.14 -0.65 47.25
CA ARG A 13 12.80 -0.99 45.97
C ARG A 13 11.84 -1.65 44.96
N LYS A 14 10.89 -2.47 45.42
CA LYS A 14 9.86 -3.07 44.55
C LYS A 14 8.89 -2.01 44.00
N ARG A 15 8.53 -1.00 44.79
CA ARG A 15 7.69 0.11 44.34
C ARG A 15 8.34 0.93 43.22
N TRP A 16 9.64 1.24 43.33
CA TRP A 16 10.35 1.96 42.28
C TRP A 16 10.45 1.17 40.97
N ILE A 17 10.67 -0.14 41.04
CA ILE A 17 10.67 -1.00 39.85
C ILE A 17 9.30 -0.96 39.15
N ILE A 18 8.20 -1.05 39.91
CA ILE A 18 6.84 -0.99 39.35
C ILE A 18 6.60 0.37 38.67
N ILE A 19 6.99 1.48 39.32
CA ILE A 19 6.86 2.83 38.76
C ILE A 19 7.67 2.97 37.46
N SER A 20 8.91 2.50 37.43
CA SER A 20 9.74 2.52 36.22
C SER A 20 9.13 1.71 35.07
N ILE A 21 8.53 0.54 35.35
CA ILE A 21 7.84 -0.27 34.33
C ILE A 21 6.62 0.48 33.79
N ILE A 22 5.83 1.12 34.65
CA ILE A 22 4.65 1.89 34.22
C ILE A 22 5.08 3.07 33.33
N ILE A 23 6.12 3.81 33.71
CA ILE A 23 6.66 4.92 32.91
C ILE A 23 7.19 4.42 31.56
N LEU A 24 7.88 3.28 31.55
CA LEU A 24 8.38 2.66 30.33
C LEU A 24 7.22 2.25 29.40
N LEU A 25 6.17 1.63 29.94
CA LEU A 25 4.98 1.24 29.17
C LEU A 25 4.25 2.48 28.62
N PHE A 26 4.11 3.54 29.42
CA PHE A 26 3.54 4.81 28.96
C PHE A 26 4.38 5.45 27.86
N SER A 27 5.71 5.42 27.99
CA SER A 27 6.62 5.96 26.97
C SER A 27 6.53 5.15 25.67
N ILE A 28 6.55 3.81 25.75
CA ILE A 28 6.35 2.93 24.59
C ILE A 28 4.99 3.19 23.94
N GLY A 29 3.92 3.33 24.72
CA GLY A 29 2.60 3.66 24.20
C GLY A 29 2.55 5.03 23.53
N TYR A 30 3.16 6.05 24.16
CA TYR A 30 3.16 7.42 23.65
C TYR A 30 4.00 7.58 22.37
N PHE A 31 5.23 7.07 22.36
CA PHE A 31 6.09 7.11 21.17
C PHE A 31 5.64 6.11 20.10
N GLY A 32 5.15 4.94 20.52
CA GLY A 32 4.64 3.89 19.63
C GLY A 32 3.29 4.24 18.99
N ARG A 33 2.50 5.15 19.58
CA ARG A 33 1.21 5.58 19.02
C ARG A 33 1.34 6.12 17.61
N TYR A 34 2.37 6.91 17.30
CA TYR A 34 2.56 7.44 15.95
C TYR A 34 2.79 6.33 14.93
N TYR A 35 3.67 5.37 15.26
CA TYR A 35 3.90 4.18 14.43
C TYR A 35 2.63 3.33 14.29
N PHE A 36 1.84 3.19 15.36
CA PHE A 36 0.60 2.43 15.33
C PHE A 36 -0.48 3.12 14.48
N ILE A 37 -0.61 4.44 14.54
CA ILE A 37 -1.55 5.20 13.70
C ILE A 37 -1.11 5.15 12.24
N ALA A 38 0.18 5.35 11.96
CA ALA A 38 0.71 5.24 10.61
C ALA A 38 0.49 3.83 10.04
N ALA A 39 0.77 2.78 10.84
CA ALA A 39 0.45 1.41 10.47
C ALA A 39 -1.06 1.21 10.28
N TYR A 40 -1.90 1.69 11.19
CA TYR A 40 -3.36 1.59 11.10
C TYR A 40 -3.90 2.23 9.81
N MET A 41 -3.46 3.45 9.48
CA MET A 41 -3.82 4.16 8.25
C MET A 41 -3.31 3.44 6.99
N THR A 42 -2.16 2.78 7.08
CA THR A 42 -1.57 2.02 5.96
C THR A 42 -2.21 0.64 5.78
N PHE A 43 -2.68 0.01 6.86
CA PHE A 43 -3.11 -1.40 6.87
C PHE A 43 -4.62 -1.61 7.05
N ILE A 44 -5.39 -0.59 7.48
CA ILE A 44 -6.85 -0.67 7.61
C ILE A 44 -7.49 0.30 6.61
N PRO A 45 -7.63 -0.13 5.34
CA PRO A 45 -8.24 0.69 4.31
C PRO A 45 -9.72 0.94 4.62
N VAL A 46 -10.16 2.16 4.32
CA VAL A 46 -11.58 2.58 4.41
C VAL A 46 -12.46 1.63 3.60
N HIS A 47 -13.62 1.28 4.15
CA HIS A 47 -14.61 0.49 3.42
C HIS A 47 -15.23 1.33 2.29
N LEU A 48 -15.23 0.76 1.08
CA LEU A 48 -15.71 1.40 -0.14
C LEU A 48 -16.59 0.42 -0.91
N ASP A 49 -17.68 0.95 -1.44
CA ASP A 49 -18.56 0.23 -2.35
C ASP A 49 -18.15 0.50 -3.79
N LYS A 50 -18.37 -0.49 -4.67
CA LYS A 50 -18.06 -0.35 -6.10
C LYS A 50 -18.81 0.86 -6.68
N GLY A 51 -18.06 1.77 -7.31
CA GLY A 51 -18.59 3.03 -7.85
C GLY A 51 -18.42 4.22 -6.91
N ASP A 52 -17.96 4.02 -5.66
CA ASP A 52 -17.59 5.12 -4.77
C ASP A 52 -16.52 5.99 -5.43
N LYS A 53 -16.68 7.30 -5.30
CA LYS A 53 -15.67 8.27 -5.76
C LYS A 53 -14.45 8.21 -4.85
N LEU A 54 -13.28 8.24 -5.46
CA LEU A 54 -12.01 8.36 -4.78
C LEU A 54 -11.38 9.71 -5.05
N TYR A 55 -10.75 10.25 -4.01
CA TYR A 55 -10.04 11.51 -4.07
C TYR A 55 -8.59 11.32 -3.62
N ALA A 56 -7.68 12.15 -4.11
CA ALA A 56 -6.31 12.23 -3.63
C ALA A 56 -6.30 12.63 -2.15
N ALA A 57 -5.44 11.98 -1.36
CA ALA A 57 -5.27 12.31 0.05
C ALA A 57 -4.67 13.72 0.25
N ASP A 58 -5.02 14.36 1.36
CA ASP A 58 -4.57 15.71 1.73
C ASP A 58 -3.05 15.81 1.74
N ASP A 59 -2.35 14.78 2.21
CA ASP A 59 -0.88 14.74 2.23
C ASP A 59 -0.29 14.76 0.82
N CYS A 60 -0.91 14.07 -0.14
CA CYS A 60 -0.46 14.10 -1.53
C CYS A 60 -0.59 15.51 -2.13
N ILE A 61 -1.70 16.19 -1.83
CA ILE A 61 -1.97 17.53 -2.34
C ILE A 61 -1.06 18.56 -1.68
N SER A 62 -0.91 18.49 -0.35
CA SER A 62 -0.14 19.46 0.45
C SER A 62 1.36 19.41 0.15
N HIS A 63 1.88 18.26 -0.27
CA HIS A 63 3.30 18.05 -0.54
C HIS A 63 3.62 17.86 -2.04
N ASP A 64 2.66 18.12 -2.94
CA ASP A 64 2.82 17.97 -4.40
C ASP A 64 3.35 16.56 -4.79
N LEU A 65 2.79 15.52 -4.18
CA LEU A 65 3.21 14.12 -4.37
C LEU A 65 2.30 13.41 -5.37
N ASP A 66 2.82 13.20 -6.58
CA ASP A 66 2.14 12.44 -7.62
C ASP A 66 1.80 11.01 -7.17
N ILE A 67 0.63 10.53 -7.59
CA ILE A 67 0.13 9.22 -7.19
C ILE A 67 0.48 8.20 -8.27
N ASN A 68 1.47 7.37 -7.98
CA ASN A 68 1.92 6.30 -8.88
C ASN A 68 0.79 5.33 -9.24
N ILE A 69 0.78 4.93 -10.51
CA ILE A 69 -0.16 3.96 -11.05
C ILE A 69 0.54 2.63 -11.29
N TYR A 70 -0.14 1.57 -10.86
CA TYR A 70 0.34 0.22 -10.91
C TYR A 70 -0.56 -0.69 -11.75
N LYS A 71 0.00 -1.81 -12.19
CA LYS A 71 -0.71 -2.93 -12.82
C LYS A 71 -0.34 -4.23 -12.13
N ILE A 72 -1.29 -5.15 -12.10
CA ILE A 72 -1.05 -6.50 -11.60
C ILE A 72 -0.69 -7.40 -12.77
N ILE A 73 0.38 -8.14 -12.60
CA ILE A 73 0.82 -9.17 -13.53
C ILE A 73 0.68 -10.56 -12.91
N ARG A 74 0.39 -11.53 -13.77
CA ARG A 74 0.33 -12.95 -13.43
C ARG A 74 1.21 -13.77 -14.36
N PRO A 75 1.59 -15.00 -13.98
CA PRO A 75 2.21 -15.93 -14.91
C PRO A 75 1.32 -16.15 -16.14
N MET A 76 1.94 -16.24 -17.32
CA MET A 76 1.26 -16.65 -18.54
C MET A 76 0.78 -18.09 -18.42
N THR A 77 -0.38 -18.39 -19.01
CA THR A 77 -0.86 -19.75 -19.25
C THR A 77 -0.14 -20.38 -20.45
N LEU A 78 -0.15 -21.72 -20.55
CA LEU A 78 0.44 -22.42 -21.70
C LEU A 78 -0.18 -21.95 -23.03
N ALA A 79 -1.51 -21.82 -23.08
CA ALA A 79 -2.21 -21.33 -24.26
C ALA A 79 -1.79 -19.90 -24.66
N GLU A 80 -1.46 -19.03 -23.70
CA GLU A 80 -0.94 -17.69 -24.00
C GLU A 80 0.47 -17.75 -24.58
N ILE A 81 1.34 -18.61 -24.02
CA ILE A 81 2.71 -18.80 -24.54
C ILE A 81 2.66 -19.33 -25.98
N GLU A 82 1.79 -20.29 -26.27
CA GLU A 82 1.62 -20.86 -27.61
C GLU A 82 1.18 -19.82 -28.64
N ARG A 83 0.32 -18.88 -28.25
CA ARG A 83 -0.20 -17.80 -29.10
C ARG A 83 0.78 -16.67 -29.35
N LEU A 84 1.88 -16.57 -28.59
CA LEU A 84 2.88 -15.52 -28.82
C LEU A 84 3.45 -15.60 -30.23
N ASN A 85 3.60 -14.46 -30.91
CA ASN A 85 4.25 -14.41 -32.21
C ASN A 85 5.77 -14.26 -32.04
N ILE A 86 6.42 -15.31 -31.54
CA ILE A 86 7.87 -15.38 -31.31
C ILE A 86 8.44 -16.69 -31.85
N ASP A 87 9.76 -16.70 -32.04
CA ASP A 87 10.49 -17.88 -32.49
C ASP A 87 10.26 -19.13 -31.61
N SER A 88 10.21 -20.29 -32.25
CA SER A 88 9.94 -21.58 -31.60
C SER A 88 10.92 -21.91 -30.47
N SER A 89 12.19 -21.52 -30.59
CA SER A 89 13.19 -21.71 -29.54
C SER A 89 12.84 -20.90 -28.29
N LYS A 90 12.46 -19.63 -28.47
CA LYS A 90 12.01 -18.77 -27.36
C LYS A 90 10.72 -19.26 -26.70
N LYS A 91 9.77 -19.80 -27.48
CA LYS A 91 8.57 -20.44 -26.92
C LYS A 91 8.93 -21.63 -26.04
N SER A 92 9.82 -22.50 -26.50
CA SER A 92 10.29 -23.66 -25.73
C SER A 92 10.93 -23.23 -24.41
N ASP A 93 11.75 -22.18 -24.42
CA ASP A 93 12.36 -21.64 -23.20
C ASP A 93 11.34 -21.05 -22.21
N LEU A 94 10.28 -20.40 -22.72
CA LEU A 94 9.18 -19.92 -21.86
C LEU A 94 8.38 -21.08 -21.28
N MET A 95 8.09 -22.12 -22.07
CA MET A 95 7.39 -23.32 -21.61
C MET A 95 8.18 -24.05 -20.50
N LYS A 96 9.50 -24.14 -20.61
CA LYS A 96 10.36 -24.70 -19.55
C LYS A 96 10.32 -23.90 -18.25
N LYS A 97 10.08 -22.59 -18.33
CA LYS A 97 9.99 -21.66 -17.19
C LYS A 97 8.55 -21.42 -16.73
N PHE A 98 7.58 -22.15 -17.29
CA PHE A 98 6.18 -22.04 -16.93
C PHE A 98 5.99 -22.51 -15.48
N ASN A 99 5.36 -21.67 -14.67
CA ASN A 99 4.99 -22.00 -13.30
C ASN A 99 3.60 -21.39 -13.01
N PRO A 100 2.52 -22.16 -13.09
CA PRO A 100 1.17 -21.65 -12.88
C PRO A 100 0.91 -21.28 -11.41
N SER A 101 1.71 -21.82 -10.48
CA SER A 101 1.60 -21.55 -9.05
C SER A 101 2.41 -20.33 -8.60
N ALA A 102 3.11 -19.66 -9.52
CA ALA A 102 3.85 -18.45 -9.17
C ALA A 102 2.89 -17.31 -8.77
N PRO A 103 3.25 -16.50 -7.77
CA PRO A 103 2.34 -15.50 -7.22
C PRO A 103 2.10 -14.36 -8.21
N LEU A 104 0.95 -13.68 -8.03
CA LEU A 104 0.71 -12.38 -8.63
C LEU A 104 1.77 -11.38 -8.18
N LYS A 105 2.13 -10.46 -9.07
CA LYS A 105 3.03 -9.34 -8.75
C LYS A 105 2.39 -8.03 -9.15
N ILE A 106 2.83 -6.96 -8.50
CA ILE A 106 2.51 -5.60 -8.91
C ILE A 106 3.71 -4.95 -9.56
N ILE A 107 3.46 -4.14 -10.57
CA ILE A 107 4.48 -3.38 -11.27
C ILE A 107 4.05 -1.93 -11.40
N ASN A 108 5.01 -1.03 -11.32
CA ASN A 108 4.83 0.37 -11.63
C ASN A 108 4.76 0.56 -13.15
N THR A 109 3.75 1.29 -13.62
CA THR A 109 3.53 1.54 -15.05
C THR A 109 4.33 2.70 -15.62
N GLY A 110 5.01 3.47 -14.77
CA GLY A 110 5.61 4.74 -15.17
C GLY A 110 4.62 5.90 -15.24
N ASP A 111 3.32 5.60 -15.21
CA ASP A 111 2.25 6.59 -15.18
C ASP A 111 1.94 7.00 -13.73
N ALA A 112 1.52 8.26 -13.56
CA ALA A 112 1.04 8.77 -12.28
C ALA A 112 -0.10 9.75 -12.47
N ILE A 113 -0.95 9.88 -11.45
CA ILE A 113 -1.92 10.98 -11.35
C ILE A 113 -1.15 12.21 -10.86
N ILE A 114 -1.20 13.27 -11.66
CA ILE A 114 -0.39 14.48 -11.46
C ILE A 114 -1.12 15.46 -10.54
N ILE A 115 -0.56 15.74 -9.36
CA ILE A 115 -1.19 16.64 -8.38
C ILE A 115 -1.36 18.05 -8.94
N LYS A 116 -0.38 18.55 -9.70
CA LYS A 116 -0.51 19.86 -10.38
C LYS A 116 -1.72 19.95 -11.30
N ARG A 117 -2.13 18.84 -11.94
CA ARG A 117 -3.34 18.82 -12.77
C ARG A 117 -4.59 18.87 -11.90
N LEU A 118 -4.63 18.10 -10.81
CA LEU A 118 -5.71 18.16 -9.81
C LEU A 118 -5.90 19.60 -9.27
N LEU A 119 -4.80 20.25 -8.90
CA LEU A 119 -4.78 21.64 -8.44
C LEU A 119 -5.31 22.61 -9.52
N LYS A 120 -4.83 22.48 -10.75
CA LYS A 120 -5.27 23.29 -11.90
C LYS A 120 -6.78 23.17 -12.14
N TYR A 121 -7.34 21.97 -12.01
CA TYR A 121 -8.77 21.71 -12.22
C TYR A 121 -9.61 21.88 -10.95
N LYS A 122 -9.01 22.34 -9.83
CA LYS A 122 -9.68 22.54 -8.54
C LYS A 122 -10.47 21.32 -8.07
N THR A 123 -9.86 20.14 -8.18
CA THR A 123 -10.51 18.89 -7.83
C THR A 123 -9.52 17.94 -7.18
N ALA A 124 -9.98 17.21 -6.18
CA ALA A 124 -9.24 16.09 -5.62
C ALA A 124 -9.61 14.76 -6.30
N TYR A 125 -10.63 14.75 -7.17
CA TYR A 125 -11.21 13.51 -7.69
C TYR A 125 -10.25 12.81 -8.65
N ILE A 126 -9.92 11.56 -8.32
CA ILE A 126 -8.95 10.76 -9.08
C ILE A 126 -9.60 9.63 -9.87
N GLY A 127 -10.83 9.24 -9.54
CA GLY A 127 -11.58 8.22 -10.26
C GLY A 127 -12.57 7.45 -9.40
N ASP A 128 -13.17 6.42 -10.00
CA ASP A 128 -14.15 5.58 -9.32
C ASP A 128 -13.51 4.29 -8.80
N TYR A 129 -13.83 3.93 -7.57
CA TYR A 129 -13.44 2.68 -6.95
C TYR A 129 -14.09 1.48 -7.63
N VAL A 130 -13.31 0.45 -7.90
CA VAL A 130 -13.78 -0.81 -8.49
C VAL A 130 -13.78 -1.93 -7.46
N LYS A 131 -12.63 -2.16 -6.82
CA LYS A 131 -12.42 -3.23 -5.83
C LYS A 131 -11.14 -2.97 -5.04
N ARG A 132 -11.05 -3.57 -3.85
CA ARG A 132 -9.82 -3.65 -3.06
C ARG A 132 -9.04 -4.89 -3.47
N MET A 133 -7.72 -4.76 -3.53
CA MET A 133 -6.80 -5.84 -3.82
C MET A 133 -5.70 -5.91 -2.76
N SER A 134 -5.29 -7.13 -2.42
CA SER A 134 -4.11 -7.41 -1.60
C SER A 134 -3.22 -8.38 -2.34
N ILE A 135 -1.93 -8.09 -2.35
CA ILE A 135 -0.89 -8.99 -2.85
C ILE A 135 -0.01 -9.33 -1.66
N LYS A 136 0.37 -10.61 -1.52
CA LYS A 136 1.14 -11.08 -0.37
C LYS A 136 2.46 -10.31 -0.27
N GLY A 137 2.69 -9.70 0.90
CA GLY A 137 3.90 -8.92 1.18
C GLY A 137 3.81 -7.45 0.75
N GLU A 138 2.69 -7.03 0.16
CA GLU A 138 2.49 -5.66 -0.31
C GLU A 138 1.36 -4.95 0.49
N PRO A 139 1.38 -3.61 0.56
CA PRO A 139 0.25 -2.83 1.08
C PRO A 139 -1.05 -3.10 0.29
N TYR A 140 -2.18 -2.68 0.84
CA TYR A 140 -3.44 -2.75 0.09
C TYR A 140 -3.44 -1.76 -1.08
N PHE A 141 -4.09 -2.17 -2.16
CA PHE A 141 -4.35 -1.36 -3.34
C PHE A 141 -5.85 -1.22 -3.60
N TYR A 142 -6.23 -0.09 -4.19
CA TYR A 142 -7.52 0.06 -4.84
C TYR A 142 -7.36 -0.06 -6.35
N ALA A 143 -8.19 -0.92 -6.94
CA ALA A 143 -8.45 -0.90 -8.37
C ALA A 143 -9.43 0.25 -8.66
N ILE A 144 -9.08 1.10 -9.62
CA ILE A 144 -9.84 2.29 -9.97
C ILE A 144 -10.08 2.41 -11.47
N LYS A 145 -11.13 3.15 -11.82
CA LYS A 145 -11.30 3.76 -13.15
C LYS A 145 -10.85 5.21 -13.05
N PRO A 146 -9.61 5.54 -13.43
CA PRO A 146 -9.06 6.86 -13.19
C PRO A 146 -9.61 7.89 -14.16
N VAL A 147 -9.56 9.16 -13.75
CA VAL A 147 -9.76 10.29 -14.66
C VAL A 147 -8.50 10.43 -15.53
N VAL A 148 -8.56 9.90 -16.75
CA VAL A 148 -7.39 9.80 -17.67
C VAL A 148 -6.70 11.14 -17.90
N GLN A 149 -7.44 12.25 -17.90
CA GLN A 149 -6.88 13.60 -18.07
C GLN A 149 -5.91 14.00 -16.95
N MET A 150 -5.98 13.36 -15.79
CA MET A 150 -5.08 13.60 -14.66
C MET A 150 -3.80 12.76 -14.73
N ILE A 151 -3.72 11.81 -15.67
CA ILE A 151 -2.58 10.90 -15.79
C ILE A 151 -1.52 11.49 -16.72
N ASP A 152 -0.26 11.36 -16.33
CA ASP A 152 0.89 11.57 -17.18
C ASP A 152 2.00 10.56 -16.89
N LYS A 153 2.96 10.45 -17.80
CA LYS A 153 4.13 9.62 -17.60
C LYS A 153 5.20 10.40 -16.84
N VAL A 154 5.59 9.89 -15.67
CA VAL A 154 6.49 10.62 -14.76
C VAL A 154 7.81 9.88 -14.57
N ILE A 155 7.80 8.55 -14.59
CA ILE A 155 8.98 7.72 -14.33
C ILE A 155 9.12 6.57 -15.33
N ASN A 156 10.25 5.89 -15.27
CA ASN A 156 10.47 4.71 -16.08
C ASN A 156 9.62 3.54 -15.57
N PRO A 157 8.83 2.88 -16.44
CA PRO A 157 8.05 1.70 -16.04
C PRO A 157 8.96 0.56 -15.61
N ASP A 158 8.44 -0.26 -14.68
CA ASP A 158 9.04 -1.55 -14.39
C ASP A 158 8.96 -2.47 -15.62
N LYS A 159 10.02 -3.27 -15.83
CA LYS A 159 10.01 -4.27 -16.90
C LYS A 159 9.14 -5.46 -16.50
N ILE A 160 8.15 -5.78 -17.33
CA ILE A 160 7.36 -7.01 -17.18
C ILE A 160 8.29 -8.21 -17.46
N PRO A 161 8.40 -9.19 -16.55
CA PRO A 161 9.15 -10.42 -16.81
C PRO A 161 8.56 -11.19 -18.00
N ASN A 162 9.40 -11.79 -18.83
CA ASN A 162 8.98 -12.41 -20.09
C ASN A 162 7.92 -13.52 -19.98
N ASN A 163 7.75 -14.14 -18.80
CA ASN A 163 6.75 -15.18 -18.54
C ASN A 163 5.51 -14.67 -17.79
N TYR A 164 5.32 -13.34 -17.72
CA TYR A 164 4.18 -12.70 -17.07
C TYR A 164 3.38 -11.84 -18.05
N VAL A 165 2.10 -11.68 -17.76
CA VAL A 165 1.16 -10.82 -18.49
C VAL A 165 0.36 -9.97 -17.53
N ILE A 166 -0.09 -8.81 -18.01
CA ILE A 166 -1.03 -7.95 -17.28
C ILE A 166 -2.35 -8.70 -17.10
N THR A 167 -2.88 -8.66 -15.88
CA THR A 167 -4.01 -9.50 -15.46
C THR A 167 -5.36 -8.91 -15.86
N ASP A 168 -5.49 -7.58 -15.83
CA ASP A 168 -6.72 -6.87 -16.16
C ASP A 168 -6.46 -5.43 -16.66
N SER A 169 -7.53 -4.74 -17.07
CA SER A 169 -7.48 -3.36 -17.51
C SER A 169 -7.52 -2.34 -16.36
N CYS A 170 -7.68 -2.77 -15.11
CA CYS A 170 -7.83 -1.85 -13.98
C CYS A 170 -6.52 -1.12 -13.70
N TYR A 171 -6.61 0.09 -13.16
CA TYR A 171 -5.45 0.82 -12.65
C TYR A 171 -5.41 0.66 -11.15
N TYR A 172 -4.23 0.39 -10.59
CA TYR A 172 -4.06 0.15 -9.17
C TYR A 172 -3.31 1.31 -8.55
N ILE A 173 -3.80 1.77 -7.40
CA ILE A 173 -3.14 2.81 -6.59
C ILE A 173 -3.10 2.36 -5.14
N HIS A 174 -2.08 2.80 -4.41
CA HIS A 174 -1.97 2.52 -2.99
C HIS A 174 -3.12 3.19 -2.21
N THR A 175 -3.68 2.46 -1.26
CA THR A 175 -4.82 2.93 -0.46
C THR A 175 -4.53 4.19 0.35
N TYR A 176 -3.30 4.35 0.85
CA TYR A 176 -2.87 5.51 1.63
C TYR A 176 -2.77 6.81 0.81
N ASN A 177 -2.75 6.74 -0.52
CA ASN A 177 -2.75 7.92 -1.39
C ASN A 177 -4.18 8.45 -1.66
N THR A 178 -5.18 7.86 -1.01
CA THR A 178 -6.59 8.10 -1.34
C THR A 178 -7.44 8.35 -0.10
N THR A 179 -8.54 9.08 -0.32
CA THR A 179 -9.59 9.31 0.68
C THR A 179 -10.97 9.20 0.03
N LYS A 180 -11.99 8.94 0.87
CA LYS A 180 -13.41 8.90 0.46
C LYS A 180 -14.03 10.30 0.35
N ALA A 181 -13.47 11.27 1.08
CA ALA A 181 -13.98 12.64 1.11
C ALA A 181 -13.13 13.54 0.22
N GLN A 182 -13.77 14.47 -0.49
CA GLN A 182 -13.03 15.50 -1.20
C GLN A 182 -12.28 16.37 -0.19
N THR A 183 -10.99 16.64 -0.44
CA THR A 183 -10.22 17.52 0.43
C THR A 183 -10.81 18.93 0.44
N SER A 184 -10.71 19.59 1.58
CA SER A 184 -11.15 20.99 1.78
C SER A 184 -10.18 22.02 1.20
N ILE A 185 -9.05 21.59 0.64
CA ILE A 185 -8.01 22.45 0.04
C ILE A 185 -8.50 23.14 -1.25
N PHE A 186 -9.71 22.81 -1.76
CA PHE A 186 -10.31 23.36 -2.97
C PHE A 186 -11.54 24.22 -2.72
#